data_AF-A0AAX6HM57-F1
#
_entry.id   AF-A0AAX6HM57-F1
#
_cell.length_a   1.000
_cell.length_b   1.000
_cell.length_c   1.000
_cell.angle_alpha   90.00
_cell.angle_beta   90.00
_cell.angle_gamma   90.00
#
_symmetry.space_group_name_H-M   'P 1'
#
loop_
_entity.id
_entity.type
_entity.pdbx_description
1 polymer ?
#
loop_
_entity_poly.entity_id
_entity_poly.type
_entity_poly.pdbx_seq_one_letter_code
_entity_poly.pdbx_strand_id
1 'polypeptide(L)'
;MERFLHPGRFSIASVYAPICFPPLPLVVLKSNPEGVPAIAAFGSLKTVDPDRIILKKIILTGYPQRVSKLKASVRFMFHHPDDVRWFKPVEVWTKCGRRGRVKEPVGTHGAMKCVFNGILQQHDTVCMSLYKRAYPKWPEQRFPL
;
A
#
# COMPACT_ATOMS: atom_id res chain seq x y z
N MET A 1 5.75 -1.75 -0.50
CA MET A 1 6.54 -0.52 -0.31
C MET A 1 6.28 -0.04 1.09
N GLU A 2 7.33 -0.01 1.92
CA GLU A 2 7.26 0.58 3.25
C GLU A 2 7.25 2.11 3.12
N ARG A 3 6.45 2.79 3.95
CA ARG A 3 6.36 4.27 3.92
C ARG A 3 7.44 4.92 4.77
N PHE A 4 7.99 4.18 5.74
CA PHE A 4 8.94 4.65 6.72
C PHE A 4 10.03 3.60 6.91
N LEU A 5 11.22 4.06 7.31
CA LEU A 5 12.29 3.20 7.77
C LEU A 5 12.02 2.85 9.24
N HIS A 6 11.90 1.56 9.55
CA HIS A 6 11.62 1.10 10.91
C HIS A 6 12.92 0.82 11.67
N PRO A 7 13.04 1.23 12.94
CA PRO A 7 14.24 0.97 13.74
C PRO A 7 14.45 -0.53 13.95
N GLY A 8 15.71 -0.98 13.94
CA GLY A 8 16.09 -2.37 14.20
C GLY A 8 15.76 -3.37 13.07
N ARG A 9 15.30 -2.89 11.91
CA ARG A 9 14.96 -3.75 10.76
C ARG A 9 15.75 -3.35 9.51
N PHE A 10 16.23 -4.36 8.77
CA PHE A 10 16.78 -4.14 7.45
C PHE A 10 15.65 -3.88 6.44
N SER A 11 15.72 -2.75 5.74
CA SER A 11 14.82 -2.40 4.63
C SER A 11 15.64 -2.27 3.34
N ILE A 12 14.98 -2.47 2.19
CA ILE A 12 15.63 -2.37 0.88
C ILE A 12 15.25 -1.06 0.22
N ALA A 13 16.26 -0.22 -0.06
CA ALA A 13 16.12 0.97 -0.90
C ALA A 13 16.35 0.62 -2.38
N SER A 14 15.63 1.29 -3.27
CA SER A 14 15.83 1.20 -4.72
C SER A 14 15.83 2.60 -5.28
N VAL A 15 16.89 2.94 -6.01
CA VAL A 15 17.19 4.31 -6.47
C VAL A 15 17.87 4.23 -7.84
N TYR A 16 17.73 5.29 -8.63
CA TYR A 16 18.56 5.47 -9.82
C TYR A 16 19.91 6.02 -9.41
N ALA A 17 20.97 5.26 -9.66
CA ALA A 17 22.35 5.62 -9.33
C ALA A 17 23.30 4.98 -10.37
N PRO A 18 24.56 5.44 -10.47
CA PRO A 18 25.59 4.76 -11.25
C PRO A 18 25.71 3.29 -10.85
N ILE A 19 25.98 2.43 -11.83
CA ILE A 19 26.11 0.99 -11.61
C ILE A 19 27.40 0.73 -10.82
N CYS A 20 27.27 0.03 -9.70
CA CYS A 20 28.38 -0.46 -8.90
C CYS A 20 28.27 -1.98 -8.73
N PHE A 21 29.41 -2.67 -8.58
CA PHE A 21 29.43 -4.12 -8.39
C PHE A 21 29.52 -4.49 -6.89
N PRO A 22 28.69 -5.43 -6.40
CA PRO A 22 28.84 -5.96 -5.04
C PRO A 22 30.17 -6.72 -4.85
N PRO A 23 30.73 -6.79 -3.62
CA PRO A 23 30.21 -6.19 -2.39
C PRO A 23 30.59 -4.71 -2.24
N LEU A 24 29.60 -3.84 -2.00
CA LEU A 24 29.83 -2.41 -1.76
C LEU A 24 29.11 -1.98 -0.46
N PRO A 25 29.82 -1.56 0.60
CA PRO A 25 29.19 -0.96 1.77
C PRO A 25 28.58 0.40 1.41
N LEU A 26 27.42 0.71 2.01
CA LEU A 26 26.66 1.92 1.75
C LEU A 26 26.36 2.66 3.06
N VAL A 27 26.48 3.99 3.03
CA VAL A 27 26.06 4.88 4.10
C VAL A 27 25.04 5.86 3.53
N VAL A 28 23.92 6.02 4.22
CA VAL A 28 22.85 6.96 3.87
C VAL A 28 22.90 8.11 4.86
N LEU A 29 23.10 9.32 4.36
CA LEU A 29 23.09 10.55 5.14
C LEU A 29 21.77 11.29 4.95
N LYS A 30 21.25 11.88 6.02
CA LYS A 30 20.11 12.80 5.99
C LYS A 30 20.64 14.21 6.22
N SER A 31 20.34 15.10 5.28
CA SER A 31 20.69 16.52 5.40
C SER A 31 19.92 17.15 6.56
N ASN A 32 20.63 17.82 7.46
CA ASN A 32 20.05 18.68 8.48
C ASN A 32 20.20 20.15 8.06
N PRO A 33 19.23 21.02 8.42
CA PRO A 33 19.32 22.45 8.12
C PRO A 33 20.50 23.13 8.86
N GLU A 34 20.99 22.54 9.95
CA GLU A 34 22.12 23.04 10.76
C GLU A 34 23.51 22.63 10.20
N GLY A 35 23.56 22.13 8.97
CA GLY A 35 24.80 21.96 8.19
C GLY A 35 25.50 20.61 8.34
N VAL A 36 25.45 19.96 9.50
CA VAL A 36 26.07 18.63 9.67
C VAL A 36 25.10 17.52 9.28
N PRO A 37 25.37 16.74 8.20
CA PRO A 37 24.51 15.62 7.82
C PRO A 37 24.56 14.52 8.87
N ALA A 38 23.39 14.03 9.28
CA ALA A 38 23.29 12.91 10.22
C ALA A 38 23.26 11.58 9.48
N ILE A 39 23.91 10.55 10.05
CA ILE A 39 23.81 9.19 9.53
C ILE A 39 22.37 8.69 9.75
N ALA A 40 21.71 8.34 8.66
CA ALA A 40 20.33 7.82 8.67
C ALA A 40 20.28 6.30 8.59
N ALA A 41 21.18 5.67 7.83
CA ALA A 41 21.29 4.23 7.72
C ALA A 41 22.68 3.79 7.23
N PHE A 42 23.04 2.55 7.53
CA PHE A 42 24.19 1.85 6.96
C PHE A 42 23.70 0.53 6.36
N GLY A 43 24.42 0.01 5.38
CA GLY A 43 24.07 -1.25 4.74
C GLY A 43 25.06 -1.65 3.66
N SER A 44 24.61 -2.47 2.72
CA SER A 44 25.40 -2.91 1.59
C SER A 44 24.55 -2.96 0.32
N LEU A 45 25.22 -2.85 -0.83
CA LEU A 45 24.61 -3.02 -2.13
C LEU A 45 24.21 -4.49 -2.32
N LYS A 46 22.90 -4.75 -2.41
CA LYS A 46 22.36 -6.09 -2.59
C LYS A 46 22.47 -6.59 -4.03
N THR A 47 21.93 -5.82 -4.98
CA THR A 47 21.78 -6.19 -6.39
C THR A 47 21.52 -4.94 -7.23
N VAL A 48 21.97 -4.94 -8.48
CA VAL A 48 21.64 -3.91 -9.47
C VAL A 48 20.69 -4.53 -10.49
N ASP A 49 19.38 -4.35 -10.26
CA ASP A 49 18.32 -4.96 -11.08
C ASP A 49 17.18 -3.94 -11.33
N PRO A 50 16.99 -3.48 -12.59
CA PRO A 50 15.89 -2.59 -12.95
C PRO A 50 14.51 -3.29 -13.01
N ASP A 51 14.47 -4.62 -13.12
CA ASP A 51 13.23 -5.39 -13.24
C ASP A 51 12.55 -5.63 -11.89
N ARG A 52 13.27 -5.40 -10.79
CA ARG A 52 12.74 -5.51 -9.43
C ARG A 52 11.48 -4.66 -9.23
N ILE A 53 10.35 -5.33 -9.01
CA ILE A 53 9.05 -4.67 -8.87
C ILE A 53 8.88 -4.07 -7.46
N ILE A 54 8.63 -2.77 -7.39
CA ILE A 54 8.22 -2.08 -6.16
C ILE A 54 6.70 -1.89 -6.18
N LEU A 55 5.98 -2.65 -5.36
CA LEU A 55 4.52 -2.52 -5.23
C LEU A 55 4.14 -1.60 -4.07
N LYS A 56 3.34 -0.57 -4.34
CA LYS A 56 2.70 0.27 -3.33
C LYS A 56 1.27 -0.21 -3.10
N LYS A 57 0.99 -0.60 -1.85
CA LYS A 57 -0.35 -0.99 -1.38
C LYS A 57 -1.10 0.23 -0.86
N ILE A 58 -2.36 0.37 -1.24
CA ILE A 58 -3.34 1.26 -0.60
C ILE A 58 -4.49 0.42 -0.06
N ILE A 59 -5.06 0.84 1.06
CA ILE A 59 -6.20 0.17 1.68
C ILE A 59 -7.35 1.16 1.72
N LEU A 60 -8.43 0.84 1.01
CA LEU A 60 -9.69 1.56 1.12
C LEU A 60 -10.52 0.91 2.22
N THR A 61 -11.19 1.71 3.03
CA THR A 61 -11.97 1.24 4.18
C THR A 61 -13.43 1.63 4.02
N GLY A 62 -14.32 0.72 4.40
CA GLY A 62 -15.76 0.95 4.45
C GLY A 62 -16.37 0.40 5.72
N TYR A 63 -17.51 0.97 6.09
CA TYR A 63 -18.27 0.60 7.28
C TYR A 63 -19.46 -0.31 6.89
N PRO A 64 -19.65 -1.47 7.55
CA PRO A 64 -20.83 -2.29 7.33
C PRO A 64 -22.06 -1.66 7.99
N GLN A 65 -22.98 -1.14 7.16
CA GLN A 65 -24.20 -0.51 7.66
C GLN A 65 -25.26 -1.52 8.08
N ARG A 66 -25.49 -2.55 7.26
CA ARG A 66 -26.53 -3.58 7.50
C ARG A 66 -25.97 -4.94 7.15
N VAL A 67 -26.05 -5.88 8.09
CA VAL A 67 -25.60 -7.27 7.89
C VAL A 67 -26.81 -8.21 7.92
N SER A 68 -26.83 -9.17 7.00
CA SER A 68 -27.84 -10.22 6.92
C SER A 68 -27.17 -11.54 6.52
N LYS A 69 -26.99 -12.43 7.50
CA LYS A 69 -26.24 -13.70 7.33
C LYS A 69 -24.86 -13.41 6.72
N LEU A 70 -24.64 -13.84 5.48
CA LEU A 70 -23.38 -13.67 4.73
C LEU A 70 -23.33 -12.40 3.87
N LYS A 71 -24.44 -11.65 3.78
CA LYS A 71 -24.55 -10.44 2.95
C LYS A 71 -24.38 -9.22 3.85
N ALA A 72 -23.64 -8.22 3.40
CA ALA A 72 -23.56 -6.93 4.08
C ALA A 72 -23.67 -5.78 3.09
N SER A 73 -24.32 -4.70 3.52
CA SER A 73 -24.30 -3.40 2.85
C SER A 73 -23.18 -2.57 3.45
N VAL A 74 -22.21 -2.16 2.64
CA VAL A 74 -21.02 -1.39 3.05
C VAL A 74 -21.13 0.03 2.51
N ARG A 75 -20.85 1.03 3.36
CA ARG A 75 -20.84 2.46 3.03
C ARG A 75 -19.47 3.09 3.27
N PHE A 76 -19.26 4.27 2.70
CA PHE A 76 -18.08 5.11 2.87
C PHE A 76 -16.75 4.54 2.33
N MET A 77 -16.79 3.41 1.60
CA MET A 77 -15.63 2.95 0.83
C MET A 77 -15.51 3.70 -0.50
N PHE A 78 -16.65 4.00 -1.13
CA PHE A 78 -16.76 4.74 -2.39
C PHE A 78 -17.89 5.77 -2.27
N HIS A 79 -17.88 6.77 -3.15
CA HIS A 79 -18.89 7.83 -3.20
C HIS A 79 -19.74 7.79 -4.47
N HIS A 80 -19.28 7.15 -5.54
CA HIS A 80 -20.03 6.96 -6.79
C HIS A 80 -20.28 5.48 -7.08
N PRO A 81 -21.43 5.11 -7.68
CA PRO A 81 -21.74 3.73 -8.02
C PRO A 81 -20.85 3.16 -9.12
N ASP A 82 -20.29 4.01 -9.99
CA ASP A 82 -19.38 3.59 -11.05
C ASP A 82 -18.02 3.12 -10.50
N ASP A 83 -17.55 3.73 -9.41
CA ASP A 83 -16.36 3.25 -8.69
C ASP A 83 -16.57 1.82 -8.18
N VAL A 84 -17.75 1.54 -7.60
CA VAL A 84 -18.10 0.19 -7.12
C VAL A 84 -18.11 -0.82 -8.27
N ARG A 85 -18.63 -0.43 -9.44
CA ARG A 85 -18.65 -1.29 -10.64
C ARG A 85 -17.23 -1.54 -11.16
N TRP A 86 -16.40 -0.52 -11.21
CA TRP A 86 -15.01 -0.60 -11.63
C TRP A 86 -14.19 -1.54 -10.73
N PHE A 87 -14.33 -1.40 -9.40
CA PHE A 87 -13.60 -2.21 -8.42
C PHE A 87 -14.31 -3.53 -8.05
N LYS A 88 -15.39 -3.90 -8.75
CA LYS A 88 -16.13 -5.14 -8.48
C LYS A 88 -15.28 -6.42 -8.51
N PRO A 89 -14.26 -6.57 -9.40
CA PRO A 89 -13.42 -7.76 -9.42
C PRO A 89 -12.49 -7.91 -8.21
N VAL A 90 -12.32 -6.85 -7.41
CA VAL A 90 -11.37 -6.84 -6.28
C VAL A 90 -11.99 -7.52 -5.07
N GLU A 91 -11.23 -8.44 -4.45
CA GLU A 91 -11.62 -9.08 -3.21
C GLU A 91 -11.61 -8.09 -2.04
N VAL A 92 -12.63 -8.17 -1.19
CA VAL A 92 -12.72 -7.43 0.07
C VAL A 92 -12.44 -8.34 1.24
N TRP A 93 -11.75 -7.82 2.24
CA TRP A 93 -11.44 -8.53 3.48
C TRP A 93 -11.81 -7.66 4.68
N THR A 94 -11.86 -8.22 5.88
CA THR A 94 -12.23 -7.47 7.08
C THR A 94 -11.18 -7.63 8.16
N LYS A 95 -11.12 -6.67 9.09
CA LYS A 95 -10.12 -6.72 10.18
C LYS A 95 -10.30 -7.96 11.05
N CYS A 96 -11.53 -8.45 11.22
CA CYS A 96 -11.82 -9.70 11.92
C CYS A 96 -11.60 -10.97 11.06
N GLY A 97 -10.89 -10.87 9.93
CA GLY A 97 -10.45 -12.03 9.15
C GLY A 97 -11.48 -12.62 8.19
N ARG A 98 -12.58 -11.91 7.90
CA ARG A 98 -13.55 -12.35 6.87
C ARG A 98 -13.07 -11.97 5.48
N ARG A 99 -13.45 -12.78 4.49
CA ARG A 99 -13.16 -12.54 3.07
C ARG A 99 -14.46 -12.53 2.27
N GLY A 100 -14.52 -11.72 1.23
CA GLY A 100 -15.75 -11.54 0.46
C GLY A 100 -15.53 -10.88 -0.89
N ARG A 101 -16.64 -10.75 -1.62
CA ARG A 101 -16.69 -10.13 -2.95
C ARG A 101 -17.78 -9.09 -3.04
N VAL A 102 -17.54 -8.08 -3.88
CA VAL A 102 -18.55 -7.07 -4.21
C VAL A 102 -19.58 -7.68 -5.18
N LYS A 103 -20.86 -7.54 -4.88
CA LYS A 103 -21.96 -8.06 -5.70
C LYS A 103 -22.51 -6.99 -6.65
N GLU A 104 -22.99 -5.89 -6.08
CA GLU A 104 -23.69 -4.82 -6.80
C GLU A 104 -23.59 -3.50 -6.03
N PRO A 105 -23.56 -2.34 -6.72
CA PRO A 105 -23.78 -1.04 -6.09
C PRO A 105 -25.22 -0.91 -5.60
N VAL A 106 -25.43 -0.11 -4.55
CA VAL A 106 -26.73 0.16 -3.93
C VAL A 106 -26.94 1.67 -3.86
N GLY A 107 -27.95 2.17 -4.57
CA GLY A 107 -28.26 3.61 -4.62
C GLY A 107 -27.23 4.43 -5.39
N THR A 108 -27.17 5.72 -5.09
CA THR A 108 -26.37 6.74 -5.82
C THR A 108 -25.08 7.15 -5.10
N HIS A 109 -24.93 6.84 -3.82
CA HIS A 109 -23.83 7.33 -2.97
C HIS A 109 -22.68 6.32 -2.79
N GLY A 110 -22.44 5.46 -3.78
CA GLY A 110 -21.32 4.49 -3.73
C GLY A 110 -21.43 3.42 -2.63
N ALA A 111 -22.62 3.24 -2.03
CA ALA A 111 -22.86 2.08 -1.16
C ALA A 111 -22.83 0.81 -2.00
N MET A 112 -22.37 -0.30 -1.41
CA MET A 112 -22.21 -1.55 -2.12
C MET A 112 -22.67 -2.74 -1.29
N LYS A 113 -23.17 -3.76 -1.96
CA LYS A 113 -23.54 -5.01 -1.34
C LYS A 113 -22.43 -6.02 -1.53
N CYS A 114 -21.94 -6.56 -0.44
CA CYS A 114 -20.87 -7.56 -0.42
C CYS A 114 -21.40 -8.89 0.10
N VAL A 115 -20.77 -9.98 -0.35
CA VAL A 115 -21.01 -11.34 0.15
C VAL A 115 -19.71 -11.85 0.75
N PHE A 116 -19.76 -12.27 2.00
CA PHE A 116 -18.62 -12.77 2.76
C PHE A 116 -18.72 -14.28 3.00
N ASN A 117 -17.60 -14.90 3.37
CA ASN A 117 -17.50 -16.30 3.77
C ASN A 117 -18.08 -16.62 5.16
N GLY A 118 -18.47 -15.59 5.93
CA GLY A 118 -19.04 -15.74 7.27
C GLY A 118 -19.88 -14.53 7.67
N ILE A 119 -20.51 -14.62 8.84
CA ILE A 119 -21.30 -13.52 9.41
C ILE A 119 -20.36 -12.40 9.82
N LEU A 120 -20.66 -11.19 9.37
CA LEU A 120 -19.90 -9.99 9.67
C LEU A 120 -20.40 -9.34 10.97
N GLN A 121 -19.48 -8.86 11.81
CA GLN A 121 -19.83 -8.12 13.01
C GLN A 121 -20.02 -6.63 12.69
N GLN A 122 -20.93 -5.96 13.40
CA GLN A 122 -21.26 -4.54 13.13
C GLN A 122 -20.08 -3.58 13.46
N HIS A 123 -19.18 -3.98 14.36
CA HIS A 123 -17.97 -3.22 14.70
C HIS A 123 -16.79 -3.49 13.75
N ASP A 124 -16.95 -4.42 12.80
CA ASP A 124 -15.88 -4.77 11.87
C ASP A 124 -15.69 -3.67 10.82
N THR A 125 -14.48 -3.60 10.24
CA THR A 125 -14.17 -2.68 9.15
C THR A 125 -13.89 -3.50 7.90
N VAL A 126 -14.61 -3.18 6.82
CA VAL A 126 -14.36 -3.79 5.51
C VAL A 126 -13.22 -3.03 4.85
N CYS A 127 -12.26 -3.77 4.30
CA CYS A 127 -11.06 -3.27 3.69
C CYS A 127 -10.92 -3.84 2.27
N MET A 128 -10.44 -3.01 1.35
CA MET A 128 -10.07 -3.41 0.00
C MET A 128 -8.60 -3.05 -0.22
N SER A 129 -7.79 -4.00 -0.70
CA SER A 129 -6.38 -3.78 -0.96
C SER A 129 -6.12 -3.60 -2.44
N LEU A 130 -5.65 -2.42 -2.82
CA LEU A 130 -5.25 -2.10 -4.19
C LEU A 130 -3.73 -1.95 -4.25
N TYR A 131 -3.15 -2.35 -5.37
CA TYR A 131 -1.72 -2.32 -5.59
C TYR A 131 -1.41 -1.55 -6.87
N LYS A 132 -0.35 -0.74 -6.83
CA LYS A 132 0.23 -0.14 -8.02
C LYS A 132 1.74 -0.31 -8.02
N ARG A 133 2.33 -0.50 -9.21
CA ARG A 133 3.78 -0.42 -9.37
C ARG A 133 4.22 1.02 -9.14
N ALA A 134 5.25 1.20 -8.33
CA ALA A 134 5.89 2.47 -8.07
C ALA A 134 7.32 2.41 -8.61
N TYR A 135 7.83 3.54 -9.09
CA TYR A 135 9.21 3.68 -9.51
C TYR A 135 9.91 4.68 -8.58
N PRO A 136 11.24 4.56 -8.39
CA PRO A 136 12.02 5.58 -7.71
C PRO A 136 11.88 6.93 -8.43
N LYS A 137 12.10 8.03 -7.72
CA LYS A 137 12.23 9.34 -8.37
C LYS A 137 13.62 9.46 -8.99
N TRP A 138 13.72 10.16 -10.11
CA TRP A 138 15.01 10.52 -10.69
C TRP A 138 15.74 11.51 -9.77
N PRO A 139 17.04 11.30 -9.46
CA PRO A 139 17.80 12.20 -8.61
C PRO A 139 18.05 13.53 -9.34
N GLU A 140 17.66 14.65 -8.71
CA GLU A 140 17.89 16.00 -9.24
C GLU A 140 19.34 16.46 -9.02
N GLN A 141 19.89 16.16 -7.85
CA GLN A 141 21.27 16.49 -7.49
C GLN A 141 22.14 15.23 -7.59
N ARG A 142 23.20 15.32 -8.39
CA ARG A 142 24.28 14.33 -8.41
C ARG A 142 25.44 14.91 -7.64
N PHE A 143 25.90 14.20 -6.61
CA PHE A 143 27.21 14.51 -6.04
C PHE A 143 28.26 13.99 -7.03
N PRO A 144 29.23 14.82 -7.45
CA PRO A 144 30.37 14.30 -8.19
C PRO A 144 31.06 13.23 -7.34
N LEU A 145 31.48 12.15 -8.01
CA LEU A 145 32.31 11.11 -7.41
C LEU A 145 33.70 11.65 -7.09
#